data_AF-A0A1Q3CG31-F1
#
_entry.id   AF-A0A1Q3CG31-F1
#
_cell.length_a   1.000
_cell.length_b   1.000
_cell.length_c   1.000
_cell.angle_alpha   90.00
_cell.angle_beta   90.00
_cell.angle_gamma   90.00
#
_symmetry.space_group_name_H-M   'P 1'
#
loop_
_entity.id
_entity.type
_entity.pdbx_description
1 polymer ?
#
loop_
_entity_poly.entity_id
_entity_poly.type
_entity_poly.pdbx_seq_one_letter_code
_entity_poly.pdbx_strand_id
1 'polypeptide(L)'
;MNEEELLWRVSLVPHVHKYPFKRLPKVAFMFLTKGPVVFAPLWERFFKGHESLYSIYVHSCPFFNGTVPKNSVFYGRRIPSEVSKSYSNLYFPFPFCLFLFPVL
;
A
#
# COMPACT_ATOMS: atom_id res chain seq x y z
N MET A 1 7.74 20.54 4.64
CA MET A 1 8.66 19.38 4.57
C MET A 1 9.63 19.70 3.46
N ASN A 2 10.92 19.88 3.76
CA ASN A 2 11.94 20.33 2.80
C ASN A 2 12.64 19.12 2.13
N GLU A 3 13.24 19.28 0.94
CA GLU A 3 13.93 18.20 0.22
C GLU A 3 15.12 17.63 1.01
N GLU A 4 15.89 18.50 1.67
CA GLU A 4 17.00 18.10 2.54
C GLU A 4 16.53 17.21 3.70
N GLU A 5 15.33 17.50 4.23
CA GLU A 5 14.71 16.72 5.30
C GLU A 5 14.26 15.34 4.78
N LEU A 6 13.79 15.26 3.53
CA LEU A 6 13.44 14.00 2.87
C LEU A 6 14.68 13.17 2.55
N LEU A 7 15.73 13.78 2.01
CA LEU A 7 17.01 13.12 1.70
C LEU A 7 17.65 12.50 2.95
N TRP A 8 17.68 13.23 4.07
CA TRP A 8 18.16 12.71 5.35
C TRP A 8 17.32 11.53 5.87
N ARG A 9 16.00 11.56 5.67
CA ARG A 9 15.10 10.45 6.06
C ARG A 9 15.33 9.20 5.21
N VAL A 10 15.70 9.35 3.94
CA VAL A 10 15.92 8.25 3.00
C VAL A 10 17.35 7.69 3.11
N SER A 11 18.34 8.52 3.46
CA SER A 11 19.75 8.10 3.52
C SER A 11 20.13 7.31 4.77
N LEU A 12 19.31 7.34 5.82
CA LEU A 12 19.59 6.70 7.11
C LEU A 12 18.81 5.39 7.31
N VAL A 13 19.25 4.33 6.66
CA VAL A 13 18.54 3.05 6.65
C VAL A 13 18.93 2.09 7.81
N PRO A 14 20.01 2.30 8.59
CA PRO A 14 19.94 1.84 10.00
C PRO A 14 20.75 2.64 11.06
N HIS A 15 21.49 3.70 10.73
CA HIS A 15 22.48 4.28 11.67
C HIS A 15 21.95 5.32 12.70
N VAL A 16 20.64 5.43 12.89
CA VAL A 16 20.04 6.42 13.80
C VAL A 16 19.86 5.83 15.19
N HIS A 17 20.79 6.10 16.10
CA HIS A 17 20.67 5.70 17.52
C HIS A 17 19.60 6.51 18.29
N LYS A 18 19.31 7.75 17.88
CA LYS A 18 18.25 8.59 18.47
C LYS A 18 17.58 9.43 17.39
N TYR A 19 16.26 9.30 17.28
CA TYR A 19 15.47 10.16 16.40
C TYR A 19 15.35 11.57 16.98
N PRO A 20 15.41 12.63 16.15
CA PRO A 20 15.32 14.02 16.62
C PRO A 20 13.91 14.41 17.11
N PHE A 21 12.95 13.48 17.06
CA PHE A 21 11.58 13.65 17.51
C PHE A 21 11.10 12.39 18.23
N LYS A 22 10.15 12.57 19.16
CA LYS A 22 9.50 11.46 19.87
C LYS A 22 8.69 10.63 18.88
N ARG A 23 9.23 9.49 18.46
CA ARG A 23 8.48 8.52 17.65
C ARG A 23 7.46 7.82 18.55
N LEU A 24 6.19 8.02 18.26
CA LEU A 24 5.16 7.11 18.76
C LEU A 24 5.27 5.80 17.98
N PRO A 25 5.33 4.64 18.64
CA PRO A 25 5.32 3.36 17.95
C PRO A 25 3.99 3.24 17.20
N LYS A 26 4.07 3.28 15.86
CA LYS A 26 2.91 3.29 14.97
C LYS A 26 2.85 1.99 14.19
N VAL A 27 1.72 1.29 14.23
CA VAL A 27 1.52 0.03 13.50
C VAL A 27 0.93 0.31 12.12
N ALA A 28 1.50 -0.27 11.07
CA ALA A 28 0.98 -0.18 9.71
C ALA A 28 0.13 -1.41 9.37
N PHE A 29 -1.13 -1.18 9.00
CA PHE A 29 -2.06 -2.20 8.52
C PHE A 29 -2.20 -2.07 7.01
N MET A 30 -1.93 -3.16 6.29
CA MET A 30 -2.10 -3.23 4.83
C MET A 30 -3.20 -4.21 4.47
N PHE A 31 -4.27 -3.70 3.85
CA PHE A 31 -5.38 -4.50 3.36
C PHE A 31 -5.24 -4.72 1.86
N LEU A 32 -4.96 -5.96 1.47
CA LEU A 32 -4.93 -6.38 0.07
C LEU A 32 -6.29 -6.96 -0.30
N THR A 33 -7.05 -6.24 -1.11
CA THR A 33 -8.45 -6.61 -1.41
C THR A 33 -8.73 -6.49 -2.90
N LYS A 34 -9.62 -7.32 -3.46
CA LYS A 34 -10.07 -7.14 -4.85
C LYS A 34 -11.27 -6.19 -4.96
N GLY A 35 -11.97 -5.94 -3.85
CA GLY A 35 -13.16 -5.10 -3.76
C GLY A 35 -13.20 -4.32 -2.43
N PRO A 36 -14.36 -4.18 -1.77
CA PRO A 36 -14.42 -3.49 -0.49
C PRO A 36 -13.67 -4.26 0.61
N VAL A 37 -13.25 -3.55 1.66
CA VAL A 37 -12.58 -4.16 2.81
C VAL A 37 -13.56 -5.08 3.54
N VAL A 38 -13.24 -6.38 3.57
CA VAL A 38 -14.04 -7.38 4.26
C VAL A 38 -14.04 -7.06 5.76
N PHE A 39 -15.22 -7.15 6.38
CA PHE A 39 -15.44 -6.81 7.78
C PHE A 39 -15.11 -5.35 8.14
N ALA A 40 -15.24 -4.40 7.19
CA ALA A 40 -15.04 -2.98 7.47
C ALA A 40 -15.71 -2.47 8.77
N PRO A 41 -16.97 -2.85 9.11
CA PRO A 41 -17.58 -2.41 10.38
C PRO A 41 -16.88 -2.93 11.64
N LEU A 42 -16.28 -4.12 11.58
CA LEU A 42 -15.50 -4.67 12.69
C LEU A 42 -14.18 -3.90 12.86
N TRP A 43 -13.50 -3.68 11.74
CA TRP A 43 -12.25 -2.91 11.73
C TRP A 43 -12.45 -1.47 12.19
N GLU A 44 -13.56 -0.83 11.80
CA GLU A 44 -13.93 0.49 12.30
C GLU A 44 -14.04 0.52 13.83
N ARG A 45 -14.64 -0.51 14.44
CA ARG A 45 -14.70 -0.63 15.90
C ARG A 45 -13.33 -0.88 16.53
N PHE A 46 -12.50 -1.70 15.89
CA PHE A 46 -11.15 -2.00 16.36
C PHE A 46 -10.26 -0.74 16.37
N PHE A 47 -10.36 0.07 15.33
CA PHE A 47 -9.53 1.27 15.16
C PHE A 47 -10.07 2.50 15.92
N LYS A 48 -11.33 2.49 16.33
CA LYS A 48 -11.95 3.60 17.07
C LYS A 48 -11.14 3.94 18.32
N GLY A 49 -10.75 5.22 18.45
CA GLY A 49 -10.02 5.74 19.61
C GLY A 49 -8.50 5.59 19.55
N HIS A 50 -7.94 4.95 18.50
CA HIS A 50 -6.49 4.70 18.39
C HIS A 50 -5.83 5.41 17.20
N GLU A 51 -6.45 6.48 16.66
CA GLU A 51 -6.10 7.09 15.38
C GLU A 51 -4.61 7.52 15.23
N SER A 52 -3.96 7.86 16.34
CA SER A 52 -2.54 8.26 16.37
C SER A 52 -1.56 7.08 16.33
N LEU A 53 -2.02 5.87 16.67
CA LEU A 53 -1.18 4.68 16.86
C LEU A 53 -1.11 3.77 15.62
N TYR A 54 -1.88 4.07 14.57
CA TYR A 54 -1.88 3.23 13.37
C TYR A 54 -1.93 4.01 12.05
N SER A 55 -1.39 3.39 11.00
CA SER A 55 -1.56 3.80 9.60
C SER A 55 -2.29 2.68 8.87
N ILE A 56 -3.26 3.04 8.03
CA ILE A 56 -4.02 2.07 7.21
C ILE A 56 -3.69 2.35 5.75
N TYR A 57 -3.36 1.29 5.02
CA TYR A 57 -3.16 1.28 3.58
C TYR A 57 -4.09 0.25 2.95
N VAL A 58 -4.90 0.66 1.99
CA VAL A 58 -5.83 -0.23 1.29
C VAL A 58 -5.38 -0.34 -0.16
N HIS A 59 -4.86 -1.50 -0.53
CA HIS A 59 -4.52 -1.81 -1.91
C HIS A 59 -5.66 -2.62 -2.52
N SER A 60 -6.34 -1.99 -3.48
CA SER A 60 -7.50 -2.55 -4.15
C SER A 60 -7.23 -2.74 -5.64
N CYS A 61 -7.92 -3.68 -6.27
CA CYS A 61 -7.94 -3.84 -7.73
C CYS A 61 -8.20 -2.48 -8.44
N PRO A 62 -7.57 -2.19 -9.59
CA PRO A 62 -7.70 -0.88 -10.23
C PRO A 62 -9.10 -0.70 -10.82
N PHE A 63 -9.76 -1.80 -11.19
CA PHE A 63 -11.11 -1.82 -11.72
C PHE A 63 -12.21 -1.62 -10.67
N PHE A 64 -11.86 -1.68 -9.37
CA PHE A 64 -12.84 -1.49 -8.31
C PHE A 64 -13.06 0.01 -8.06
N ASN A 65 -14.23 0.56 -8.36
CA ASN A 65 -14.57 1.95 -8.04
C ASN A 65 -15.56 2.03 -6.87
N GLY A 66 -15.09 1.63 -5.68
CA GLY A 66 -15.84 1.80 -4.45
C GLY A 66 -15.65 3.19 -3.85
N THR A 67 -16.76 3.84 -3.47
CA THR A 67 -16.73 5.05 -2.64
C THR A 67 -16.69 4.65 -1.17
N VAL A 68 -15.87 5.36 -0.39
CA VAL A 68 -15.78 5.17 1.07
C VAL A 68 -16.43 6.39 1.74
N PRO A 69 -17.30 6.21 2.73
CA PRO A 69 -17.86 7.31 3.50
C PRO A 69 -16.77 8.16 4.17
N LYS A 70 -16.93 9.49 4.23
CA LYS A 70 -15.95 10.42 4.82
C LYS A 70 -15.66 10.14 6.31
N ASN A 71 -16.61 9.55 7.02
CA ASN A 71 -16.51 9.19 8.43
C ASN A 71 -15.83 7.83 8.68
N SER A 72 -15.49 7.08 7.63
CA SER A 72 -14.84 5.77 7.78
C SER A 72 -13.33 5.90 7.96
N VAL A 73 -12.74 4.99 8.74
CA VAL A 73 -11.28 4.90 8.94
C VAL A 73 -10.51 4.58 7.64
N PHE A 74 -11.20 4.08 6.62
CA PHE A 74 -10.64 3.76 5.31
C PHE A 74 -10.70 4.93 4.32
N TYR A 75 -11.31 6.06 4.69
CA TYR A 75 -11.45 7.21 3.79
C TYR A 75 -10.09 7.79 3.39
N GLY A 76 -9.86 7.96 2.09
CA GLY A 76 -8.60 8.50 1.56
C GLY A 76 -7.38 7.62 1.80
N ARG A 77 -7.56 6.34 2.19
CA ARG A 77 -6.47 5.38 2.45
C ARG A 77 -6.22 4.40 1.32
N ARG A 78 -6.87 4.63 0.17
CA ARG A 78 -6.80 3.76 -1.00
C ARG A 78 -5.55 4.08 -1.82
N ILE A 79 -4.74 3.05 -2.06
CA ILE A 79 -3.64 3.07 -3.01
C ILE A 79 -4.08 2.27 -4.24
N PRO A 80 -4.17 2.91 -5.43
CA PRO A 80 -4.52 2.19 -6.65
C PRO A 80 -3.43 1.18 -6.98
N SER A 81 -3.82 -0.02 -7.38
CA SER A 81 -2.88 -1.02 -7.88
C SER A 81 -2.50 -0.73 -9.32
N GLU A 82 -1.22 -0.83 -9.65
CA GLU A 82 -0.76 -0.85 -11.03
C GLU A 82 -1.04 -2.21 -11.68
N VAL A 83 -1.50 -2.20 -12.93
CA VAL A 83 -1.64 -3.43 -13.71
C VAL A 83 -0.23 -3.85 -14.14
N SER A 84 0.23 -5.03 -13.71
CA SER A 84 1.49 -5.57 -14.21
C SER A 84 1.36 -5.84 -15.72
N LYS A 85 2.17 -5.16 -16.52
CA LYS A 85 2.23 -5.31 -17.99
C LYS A 85 2.74 -6.68 -18.46
N SER A 86 2.94 -7.64 -17.57
CA SER A 86 3.52 -8.95 -17.88
C SER A 86 2.69 -9.80 -18.85
N TYR A 87 1.40 -9.51 -19.06
CA TYR A 87 0.54 -10.35 -19.90
C TYR A 87 -0.44 -9.58 -20.81
N SER A 88 -0.28 -8.28 -21.01
CA SER A 88 -1.18 -7.51 -21.91
C SER A 88 -0.61 -7.30 -23.33
N ASN A 89 0.48 -7.98 -23.68
CA ASN A 89 1.06 -7.97 -25.03
C ASN A 89 1.28 -9.38 -25.62
N LEU A 90 0.61 -10.42 -25.09
CA LEU A 90 0.58 -11.73 -25.76
C LEU A 90 -0.68 -11.85 -26.61
N TYR A 91 -0.74 -11.07 -27.69
CA TYR A 91 -1.26 -11.62 -28.95
C TYR A 91 -0.17 -12.57 -29.46
N PHE A 92 -0.18 -13.81 -28.97
CA PHE A 92 0.57 -14.91 -29.58
C PHE A 92 -0.44 -15.77 -30.33
N PRO A 93 -0.62 -15.60 -31.65
CA PRO A 93 -1.13 -16.69 -32.46
C PRO A 93 0.07 -17.60 -32.68
N PHE A 94 0.26 -18.65 -31.88
CA PHE A 94 0.92 -19.92 -32.28
C PHE A 94 1.13 -20.79 -31.02
N PRO A 95 0.81 -22.10 -31.08
CA PRO A 95 1.08 -23.04 -29.99
C PRO A 95 2.50 -23.62 -30.14
N PHE A 96 3.19 -23.85 -29.01
CA PHE A 96 4.58 -24.34 -28.87
C PHE A 96 5.66 -23.32 -29.32
N CYS A 97 6.82 -23.11 -28.67
CA CYS A 97 7.68 -24.03 -27.92
C CYS A 97 8.74 -23.20 -27.13
N LEU A 98 9.07 -23.67 -25.92
CA LEU A 98 10.40 -23.69 -25.23
C LEU A 98 11.31 -22.43 -25.07
N PHE A 99 11.62 -22.20 -23.79
CA PHE A 99 12.92 -21.86 -23.15
C PHE A 99 13.59 -20.46 -23.24
N LEU A 100 14.02 -20.05 -22.02
CA LEU A 100 15.26 -19.36 -21.59
C LEU A 100 15.20 -17.88 -21.15
N PHE A 101 15.45 -17.71 -19.85
CA PHE A 101 16.00 -16.53 -19.16
C PHE A 101 17.31 -16.06 -19.83
N PRO A 102 17.63 -14.74 -19.79
CA PRO A 102 18.57 -14.24 -18.76
C PRO A 102 18.14 -12.84 -18.23
N VAL A 103 18.08 -12.59 -16.92
CA VAL A 103 19.18 -12.07 -16.07
C VAL A 103 20.19 -11.18 -16.82
N LEU A 104 20.00 -9.87 -16.71
CA LEU A 104 21.03 -8.85 -16.43
C LEU A 104 20.35 -7.67 -15.72
#